data_AF-W9V8F3-F1
#
_entry.id   AF-W9V8F3-F1
#
_cell.length_a   1.000
_cell.length_b   1.000
_cell.length_c   1.000
_cell.angle_alpha   90.00
_cell.angle_beta   90.00
_cell.angle_gamma   90.00
#
_symmetry.space_group_name_H-M   'P 1'
#
loop_
_entity.id
_entity.type
_entity.pdbx_description
1 polymer ?
#
loop_
_entity_poly.entity_id
_entity_poly.type
_entity_poly.pdbx_seq_one_letter_code
_entity_poly.pdbx_strand_id
1 'polypeptide(L)'
;MSGLDQIPVTIESSASCSARSRDFGNAPAVLNQIRDALERLVSSGEETCIDLNAMPFGPGDLERLTELLGTGEAEASVEALGPTRIRETGIPGVWLVDYLNAEGQRLTLHVEIATVPQILRPQPQDLACAIERLDARLTRLRDPAHSPLSS
;
A
#
# COMPACT_ATOMS: atom_id res chain seq x y z
N MET A 1 54.36 13.48 -25.89
CA MET A 1 53.69 14.00 -27.09
C MET A 1 52.66 12.94 -27.47
N SER A 2 51.50 12.90 -26.82
CA SER A 2 50.32 13.76 -27.07
C SER A 2 49.72 13.41 -28.45
N GLY A 3 48.48 12.96 -28.59
CA GLY A 3 47.42 12.81 -27.62
C GLY A 3 46.37 11.81 -28.12
N LEU A 4 45.87 11.02 -27.19
CA LEU A 4 44.51 10.49 -27.27
C LEU A 4 43.62 11.66 -26.87
N ASP A 5 42.91 12.27 -27.83
CA ASP A 5 41.69 12.99 -27.47
C ASP A 5 40.78 13.26 -28.68
N GLN A 6 39.48 13.16 -28.41
CA GLN A 6 38.35 13.72 -29.17
C GLN A 6 37.83 12.91 -30.38
N ILE A 7 37.04 11.88 -30.09
CA ILE A 7 35.88 11.54 -30.93
C ILE A 7 34.74 12.45 -30.48
N PRO A 8 34.27 13.41 -31.29
CA PRO A 8 33.08 14.19 -30.94
C PRO A 8 31.85 13.27 -31.05
N VAL A 9 31.25 12.92 -29.92
CA VAL A 9 29.89 12.36 -29.89
C VAL A 9 28.93 13.52 -30.12
N THR A 10 28.57 13.75 -31.39
CA THR A 10 27.47 14.63 -31.76
C THR A 10 26.17 13.89 -31.45
N ILE A 11 25.47 14.32 -30.40
CA ILE A 11 24.07 13.94 -30.19
C ILE A 11 23.25 14.80 -31.16
N GLU A 12 22.93 14.24 -32.33
CA GLU A 12 21.85 14.77 -33.15
C GLU A 12 20.53 14.54 -32.40
N SER A 13 20.12 15.56 -31.64
CA SER A 13 18.71 15.76 -31.27
C SER A 13 17.91 15.99 -32.54
N SER A 14 17.62 14.91 -33.25
CA SER A 14 16.59 14.88 -34.28
C SER A 14 15.24 14.81 -33.56
N ALA A 15 14.65 15.99 -33.38
CA ALA A 15 13.24 16.10 -33.04
C ALA A 15 12.42 15.48 -34.18
N SER A 16 11.98 14.23 -33.99
CA SER A 16 10.75 13.75 -34.60
C SER A 16 9.60 14.03 -33.63
N CYS A 17 8.87 15.11 -33.92
CA CYS A 17 7.58 15.37 -33.32
C CYS A 17 6.55 14.47 -34.01
N SER A 18 6.30 13.28 -33.46
CA SER A 18 4.94 12.76 -33.24
C SER A 18 4.99 11.43 -32.48
N ALA A 19 4.93 11.52 -31.15
CA ALA A 19 4.40 10.44 -30.33
C ALA A 19 3.67 11.08 -29.14
N ARG A 20 2.35 11.24 -29.28
CA ARG A 20 1.47 11.42 -28.12
C ARG A 20 1.68 10.21 -27.20
N SER A 21 2.36 10.36 -26.06
CA SER A 21 2.30 9.46 -24.86
C SER A 21 3.40 9.81 -23.84
N ARG A 22 3.32 10.96 -23.15
CA ARG A 22 4.14 11.21 -21.94
C ARG A 22 3.33 11.50 -20.67
N ASP A 23 2.00 11.31 -20.75
CA ASP A 23 1.08 11.60 -19.65
C ASP A 23 0.56 10.33 -18.93
N PHE A 24 1.22 9.17 -19.09
CA PHE A 24 0.74 7.87 -18.57
C PHE A 24 1.86 6.92 -18.07
N GLY A 25 3.04 7.43 -17.72
CA GLY A 25 4.29 6.65 -17.74
C GLY A 25 4.23 5.29 -17.04
N ASN A 26 3.59 5.22 -15.85
CA ASN A 26 3.63 4.01 -15.02
C ASN A 26 2.26 3.43 -14.64
N ALA A 27 1.15 4.16 -14.83
CA ALA A 27 -0.17 3.66 -14.43
C ALA A 27 -0.57 2.34 -15.13
N PRO A 28 -0.38 2.17 -16.46
CA PRO A 28 -0.64 0.89 -17.11
C PRO A 28 0.29 -0.24 -16.64
N ALA A 29 1.55 0.08 -16.31
CA ALA A 29 2.50 -0.89 -15.79
C ALA A 29 2.07 -1.41 -14.41
N VAL A 30 1.59 -0.51 -13.54
CA VAL A 30 1.04 -0.88 -12.23
C VAL A 30 -0.21 -1.73 -12.37
N LEU A 31 -1.14 -1.39 -13.27
CA LEU A 31 -2.33 -2.20 -13.49
C LEU A 31 -1.99 -3.62 -13.98
N ASN A 32 -1.01 -3.77 -14.86
CA ASN A 32 -0.52 -5.09 -15.26
C ASN A 32 0.14 -5.84 -14.09
N GLN A 33 0.93 -5.14 -13.26
CA GLN A 33 1.53 -5.75 -12.08
C GLN A 33 0.46 -6.21 -11.07
N ILE A 34 -0.61 -5.44 -10.88
CA ILE A 34 -1.77 -5.81 -10.04
C ILE A 34 -2.46 -7.05 -10.61
N ARG A 35 -2.69 -7.09 -11.94
CA ARG A 35 -3.27 -8.26 -12.62
C ARG A 35 -2.44 -9.52 -12.37
N ASP A 36 -1.13 -9.45 -12.59
CA ASP A 36 -0.24 -10.59 -12.42
C ASP A 36 -0.14 -11.00 -10.93
N ALA A 37 -0.17 -10.03 -10.02
CA ALA A 37 -0.23 -10.30 -8.58
C ALA A 37 -1.55 -10.97 -8.16
N LEU A 38 -2.68 -10.59 -8.76
CA LEU A 38 -3.97 -11.25 -8.52
C LEU A 38 -3.95 -12.70 -9.00
N GLU A 39 -3.36 -12.98 -10.17
CA GLU A 39 -3.19 -14.36 -10.65
C GLU A 39 -2.36 -15.20 -9.66
N ARG A 40 -1.29 -14.64 -9.08
CA ARG A 40 -0.52 -15.29 -8.01
C ARG A 40 -1.34 -15.48 -6.73
N LEU A 41 -2.07 -14.46 -6.28
CA LEU A 41 -2.91 -14.56 -5.09
C LEU A 41 -3.95 -15.69 -5.23
N VAL A 42 -4.59 -15.81 -6.38
CA VAL A 42 -5.59 -16.85 -6.63
C VAL A 42 -4.95 -18.24 -6.76
N SER A 43 -3.78 -18.36 -7.40
CA SER A 43 -3.16 -19.66 -7.69
C SER A 43 -2.34 -20.24 -6.54
N SER A 44 -1.62 -19.40 -5.78
CA SER A 44 -0.70 -19.83 -4.72
C SER A 44 -1.01 -19.24 -3.34
N GLY A 45 -1.90 -18.25 -3.26
CA GLY A 45 -2.11 -17.46 -2.05
C GLY A 45 -0.98 -16.47 -1.77
N GLU A 46 -0.10 -16.23 -2.74
CA GLU A 46 1.02 -15.29 -2.60
C GLU A 46 0.52 -13.84 -2.65
N GLU A 47 0.82 -13.10 -1.59
CA GLU A 47 0.48 -11.69 -1.46
C GLU A 47 1.57 -10.83 -2.07
N THR A 48 1.18 -9.70 -2.64
CA THR A 48 2.13 -8.75 -3.26
C THR A 48 1.84 -7.34 -2.75
N CYS A 49 2.90 -6.59 -2.43
CA CYS A 49 2.82 -5.18 -2.11
C CYS A 49 3.58 -4.38 -3.18
N ILE A 50 2.94 -3.35 -3.72
CA ILE A 50 3.48 -2.46 -4.75
C ILE A 50 3.59 -1.07 -4.15
N ASP A 51 4.81 -0.55 -4.04
CA ASP A 51 5.03 0.83 -3.60
C ASP A 51 4.87 1.81 -4.75
N LEU A 52 3.82 2.65 -4.67
CA LEU A 52 3.55 3.65 -5.69
C LEU A 52 4.52 4.86 -5.61
N ASN A 53 5.18 5.11 -4.48
CA ASN A 53 6.15 6.21 -4.38
C ASN A 53 7.50 5.85 -4.98
N ALA A 54 7.79 4.55 -5.12
CA ALA A 54 8.99 4.06 -5.79
C ALA A 54 8.97 4.29 -7.31
N MET A 55 7.83 4.68 -7.90
CA MET A 55 7.66 4.92 -9.33
C MET A 55 7.41 6.40 -9.61
N PRO A 56 8.02 6.99 -10.65
CA PRO A 56 7.74 8.37 -11.03
C PRO A 56 6.33 8.47 -11.63
N PHE A 57 5.39 9.00 -10.86
CA PHE A 57 4.06 9.33 -11.35
C PHE A 57 4.01 10.79 -11.85
N GLY A 58 3.36 11.01 -12.99
CA GLY A 58 3.06 12.35 -13.47
C GLY A 58 1.96 13.03 -12.65
N PRO A 59 1.78 14.36 -12.79
CA PRO A 59 0.67 15.05 -12.16
C PRO A 59 -0.66 14.48 -12.65
N GLY A 60 -1.54 14.04 -11.74
CA GLY A 60 -2.84 13.46 -12.09
C GLY A 60 -2.83 11.94 -12.30
N ASP A 61 -1.67 11.29 -12.40
CA ASP A 61 -1.61 9.85 -12.69
C ASP A 61 -2.08 9.01 -11.51
N LEU A 62 -1.75 9.43 -10.29
CA LEU A 62 -2.17 8.74 -9.07
C LEU A 62 -3.68 8.86 -8.88
N GLU A 63 -4.26 10.06 -9.06
CA GLU A 63 -5.72 10.22 -9.03
C GLU A 63 -6.39 9.30 -10.05
N ARG A 64 -5.93 9.32 -11.31
CA ARG A 64 -6.47 8.47 -12.37
C ARG A 64 -6.33 6.97 -12.05
N LEU A 65 -5.20 6.54 -11.51
CA LEU A 65 -5.00 5.15 -11.07
C LEU A 65 -6.03 4.78 -9.99
N THR A 66 -6.20 5.64 -8.99
CA THR A 66 -7.18 5.39 -7.92
C THR A 66 -8.62 5.43 -8.41
N GLU A 67 -8.95 6.26 -9.39
CA GLU A 67 -10.26 6.29 -10.05
C GLU A 67 -10.52 5.00 -10.84
N LEU A 68 -9.51 4.50 -11.58
CA LEU A 68 -9.61 3.26 -12.35
C LEU A 68 -9.76 2.03 -11.45
N LEU A 69 -9.05 1.99 -10.33
CA LEU A 69 -9.21 0.94 -9.32
C LEU A 69 -10.57 1.02 -8.63
N GLY A 70 -11.15 2.23 -8.55
CA GLY A 70 -12.43 2.47 -7.91
C GLY A 70 -12.37 2.35 -6.38
N THR A 71 -13.55 2.34 -5.77
CA THR A 71 -13.71 2.19 -4.31
C THR A 71 -14.53 0.95 -4.02
N GLY A 72 -14.04 0.14 -3.10
CA GLY A 72 -14.67 -1.10 -2.65
C GLY A 72 -15.59 -0.88 -1.45
N GLU A 73 -15.88 -1.96 -0.75
CA GLU A 73 -16.86 -1.99 0.34
C GLU A 73 -16.22 -1.81 1.72
N ALA A 74 -14.92 -2.08 1.84
CA ALA A 74 -14.21 -2.07 3.12
C ALA A 74 -13.22 -0.90 3.23
N GLU A 75 -13.22 -0.26 4.41
CA GLU A 75 -12.23 0.72 4.83
C GLU A 75 -11.86 0.45 6.29
N ALA A 76 -10.57 0.59 6.62
CA ALA A 76 -10.03 0.43 7.95
C ALA A 76 -9.01 1.52 8.26
N SER A 77 -8.90 1.86 9.55
CA SER A 77 -7.91 2.79 10.06
C SER A 77 -7.11 2.13 11.17
N VAL A 78 -5.79 2.28 11.13
CA VAL A 78 -4.87 1.75 12.13
C VAL A 78 -4.05 2.91 12.70
N GLU A 79 -3.97 3.00 14.03
CA GLU A 79 -3.21 4.05 14.73
C GLU A 79 -1.92 3.54 15.41
N ALA A 80 -1.60 2.25 15.26
CA ALA A 80 -0.52 1.60 16.02
C ALA A 80 0.90 2.14 15.73
N LEU A 81 1.15 2.67 14.53
CA LEU A 81 2.46 3.18 14.07
C LEU A 81 2.35 4.56 13.42
N GLY A 82 1.30 5.31 13.75
CA GLY A 82 0.84 6.48 13.02
C GLY A 82 -0.44 6.19 12.22
N PRO A 83 -1.20 7.24 11.82
CA PRO A 83 -2.47 7.07 11.13
C PRO A 83 -2.25 6.39 9.78
N THR A 84 -2.75 5.16 9.63
CA THR A 84 -2.72 4.42 8.37
C THR A 84 -4.15 4.17 7.93
N ARG A 85 -4.48 4.55 6.69
CA ARG A 85 -5.79 4.28 6.08
C ARG A 85 -5.65 3.16 5.09
N ILE A 86 -6.53 2.17 5.21
CA ILE A 86 -6.55 0.99 4.36
C ILE A 86 -7.92 0.94 3.71
N ARG A 87 -7.98 0.88 2.39
CA ARG A 87 -9.24 0.88 1.65
C ARG A 87 -9.23 -0.16 0.56
N GLU A 88 -10.28 -0.97 0.50
CA GLU A 88 -10.48 -1.87 -0.62
C GLU A 88 -10.85 -1.06 -1.87
N THR A 89 -10.33 -1.48 -3.01
CA THR A 89 -10.70 -0.87 -4.30
C THR A 89 -11.96 -1.55 -4.86
N GLY A 90 -12.47 -1.09 -5.99
CA GLY A 90 -13.57 -1.77 -6.68
C GLY A 90 -13.22 -3.17 -7.18
N ILE A 91 -11.95 -3.57 -7.09
CA ILE A 91 -11.45 -4.90 -7.41
C ILE A 91 -11.18 -5.65 -6.10
N PRO A 92 -11.93 -6.75 -5.81
CA PRO A 92 -11.74 -7.52 -4.59
C PRO A 92 -10.32 -8.05 -4.44
N GLY A 93 -9.78 -7.95 -3.22
CA GLY A 93 -8.41 -8.37 -2.93
C GLY A 93 -7.33 -7.38 -3.36
N VAL A 94 -7.69 -6.21 -3.90
CA VAL A 94 -6.78 -5.09 -4.16
C VAL A 94 -7.09 -3.96 -3.19
N TRP A 95 -6.07 -3.56 -2.42
CA TRP A 95 -6.17 -2.63 -1.31
C TRP A 95 -5.22 -1.46 -1.50
N LEU A 96 -5.68 -0.25 -1.19
CA LEU A 96 -4.84 0.94 -1.07
C LEU A 96 -4.47 1.13 0.40
N VAL A 97 -3.18 1.22 0.69
CA VAL A 97 -2.65 1.44 2.04
C VAL A 97 -1.89 2.76 2.07
N ASP A 98 -2.48 3.73 2.74
CA ASP A 98 -2.01 5.12 2.85
C ASP A 98 -1.43 5.35 4.24
N TYR A 99 -0.12 5.49 4.31
CA TYR A 99 0.62 5.79 5.54
C TYR A 99 0.74 7.30 5.69
N LEU A 100 0.17 7.83 6.76
CA LEU A 100 0.17 9.26 7.05
C LEU A 100 1.08 9.54 8.26
N ASN A 101 1.63 10.74 8.32
CA ASN A 101 2.31 11.23 9.52
C ASN A 101 1.29 11.72 10.57
N ALA A 102 1.80 12.13 11.74
CA ALA A 102 0.98 12.67 12.83
C ALA A 102 0.19 13.93 12.42
N GLU A 103 0.69 14.68 11.43
CA GLU A 103 0.07 15.87 10.86
C GLU A 103 -0.95 15.56 9.74
N GLY A 104 -1.18 14.28 9.42
CA GLY A 104 -2.14 13.83 8.41
C GLY A 104 -1.66 13.99 6.96
N GLN A 105 -0.37 14.20 6.74
CA GLN A 105 0.25 14.25 5.42
C GLN A 105 0.66 12.83 4.99
N ARG A 106 0.36 12.49 3.73
CA ARG A 106 0.73 11.22 3.11
C ARG A 106 2.25 11.10 3.03
N LEU A 107 2.78 10.10 3.72
CA LEU A 107 4.18 9.69 3.64
C LEU A 107 4.37 8.73 2.47
N THR A 108 3.51 7.72 2.40
CA THR A 108 3.61 6.66 1.42
C THR A 108 2.23 6.10 1.08
N LEU A 109 2.07 5.61 -0.15
CA LEU A 109 0.89 4.94 -0.66
C LEU A 109 1.32 3.65 -1.33
N HIS A 110 0.76 2.54 -0.86
CA HIS A 110 0.99 1.21 -1.42
C HIS A 110 -0.31 0.63 -2.00
N VAL A 111 -0.15 -0.27 -2.95
CA VAL A 111 -1.20 -1.21 -3.35
C VAL A 111 -0.84 -2.58 -2.80
N GLU A 112 -1.68 -3.11 -1.92
CA GLU A 112 -1.56 -4.49 -1.43
C GLU A 112 -2.55 -5.39 -2.16
N ILE A 113 -2.05 -6.50 -2.69
CA ILE A 113 -2.85 -7.56 -3.31
C ILE A 113 -2.86 -8.72 -2.32
N ALA A 114 -3.95 -8.81 -1.57
CA ALA A 114 -4.12 -9.77 -0.47
C ALA A 114 -5.60 -9.99 -0.14
N THR A 115 -5.92 -11.12 0.47
CA THR A 115 -7.28 -11.37 1.00
C THR A 115 -7.60 -10.44 2.18
N VAL A 116 -6.62 -10.22 3.04
CA VAL A 116 -6.66 -9.26 4.15
C VAL A 116 -5.31 -8.55 4.22
N PRO A 117 -5.26 -7.20 4.19
CA PRO A 117 -4.02 -6.44 4.32
C PRO A 117 -3.17 -6.87 5.51
N GLN A 118 -1.85 -6.87 5.35
CA GLN A 118 -0.94 -7.43 6.35
C GLN A 118 -1.07 -6.70 7.70
N ILE A 119 -1.23 -5.36 7.67
CA ILE A 119 -1.37 -4.52 8.86
C ILE A 119 -2.63 -4.82 9.68
N LEU A 120 -3.66 -5.41 9.06
CA LEU A 120 -4.90 -5.77 9.75
C LEU A 120 -4.84 -7.15 10.41
N ARG A 121 -3.78 -7.92 10.15
CA ARG A 121 -3.62 -9.27 10.73
C ARG A 121 -3.07 -9.17 12.14
N PRO A 122 -3.73 -9.77 13.15
CA PRO A 122 -3.18 -9.82 14.49
C PRO A 122 -1.90 -10.65 14.50
N GLN A 123 -0.90 -10.18 15.24
CA GLN A 123 0.35 -10.89 15.38
C GLN A 123 0.15 -12.18 16.20
N PRO A 124 0.88 -13.28 15.92
CA PRO A 124 0.72 -14.54 16.64
C PRO A 124 0.87 -14.41 18.16
N GLN A 125 1.74 -13.52 18.62
CA GLN A 125 1.94 -13.22 20.04
C GLN A 125 0.72 -12.55 20.69
N ASP A 126 0.04 -11.65 19.98
CA ASP A 126 -1.18 -11.02 20.48
C ASP A 126 -2.33 -12.02 20.56
N LEU A 127 -2.40 -12.94 19.59
CA LEU A 127 -3.36 -14.05 19.61
C LEU A 127 -3.09 -15.02 20.77
N ALA A 128 -1.83 -15.33 21.07
CA ALA A 128 -1.49 -16.18 22.21
C ALA A 128 -1.98 -15.61 23.55
N CYS A 129 -1.88 -14.28 23.73
CA CYS A 129 -2.39 -13.60 24.91
C CYS A 129 -3.91 -13.32 24.86
N ALA A 130 -4.61 -13.61 23.76
CA ALA A 130 -6.01 -13.22 23.59
C ALA A 130 -6.94 -13.96 24.55
N ILE A 131 -6.70 -15.27 24.77
CA ILE A 131 -7.49 -16.11 25.68
C ILE A 131 -7.34 -15.63 27.12
N GLU A 132 -6.11 -15.42 27.58
CA GLU A 132 -5.83 -14.92 28.94
C GLU A 132 -6.47 -13.55 29.19
N ARG A 133 -6.42 -12.65 28.21
CA ARG A 133 -7.09 -11.33 28.27
C ARG A 133 -8.60 -11.47 28.40
N LEU A 134 -9.22 -12.44 27.72
CA LEU A 134 -10.65 -12.69 27.81
C LEU A 134 -11.03 -13.34 29.15
N ASP A 135 -10.26 -14.31 29.61
CA ASP A 135 -10.47 -14.99 30.90
C ASP A 135 -10.38 -14.02 32.09
N ALA A 136 -9.42 -13.08 32.04
CA ALA A 136 -9.32 -12.01 33.03
C ALA A 136 -10.57 -11.11 33.05
N ARG A 137 -11.16 -10.82 31.89
CA ARG A 137 -12.43 -10.05 31.79
C ARG A 137 -13.62 -10.84 32.32
N LEU A 138 -13.73 -12.12 31.98
CA LEU A 138 -14.80 -13.01 32.46
C LEU A 138 -14.75 -13.18 33.99
N THR A 139 -13.56 -13.27 34.56
CA THR A 139 -13.38 -13.35 36.02
C THR A 139 -13.88 -12.07 36.70
N ARG A 140 -13.53 -10.88 36.19
CA ARG A 140 -14.03 -9.59 36.70
C ARG A 140 -15.55 -9.45 36.61
N LEU A 141 -16.18 -10.01 35.57
CA LEU A 141 -17.63 -10.01 35.42
C LEU A 141 -18.33 -10.91 36.45
N ARG A 142 -17.70 -12.03 36.84
CA ARG A 142 -18.23 -12.96 37.84
C ARG A 142 -18.08 -12.44 39.27
N ASP A 143 -17.00 -11.69 39.54
CA ASP A 143 -16.71 -11.09 40.85
C ASP A 143 -16.68 -9.55 40.79
N PRO A 144 -17.86 -8.87 40.77
CA PRO A 144 -17.95 -7.42 40.65
C PRO A 144 -17.35 -6.65 41.84
N ALA A 145 -16.97 -7.34 42.92
CA ALA A 145 -16.38 -6.75 44.12
C ALA A 145 -14.87 -6.40 43.99
N HIS A 146 -14.20 -6.76 42.89
CA HIS A 146 -12.78 -6.46 42.65
C HIS A 146 -12.61 -5.35 41.60
N SER A 147 -13.09 -4.15 41.92
CA SER A 147 -12.74 -2.94 41.17
C SER A 147 -11.41 -2.40 41.74
N PRO A 148 -10.28 -2.46 41.01
CA PRO A 148 -9.10 -1.74 41.45
C PRO A 148 -9.34 -0.25 41.24
N LEU A 149 -9.33 0.48 42.35
CA LEU A 149 -9.36 1.94 42.39
C LEU A 149 -8.36 2.52 41.38
N SER A 150 -8.84 3.47 40.58
CA SER A 150 -8.03 4.41 39.81
C SER A 150 -6.94 5.03 40.67
N SER A 151 -5.76 5.21 40.09
CA SER A 151 -4.83 6.29 40.42
C SER A 151 -4.17 6.75 39.14
#